data_AF-A0A961WEZ2-F1
#
_entry.id   AF-A0A961WEZ2-F1
#
_cell.length_a   1.000
_cell.length_b   1.000
_cell.length_c   1.000
_cell.angle_alpha   90.00
_cell.angle_beta   90.00
_cell.angle_gamma   90.00
#
_symmetry.space_group_name_H-M   'P 1'
#
loop_
_entity.id
_entity.type
_entity.pdbx_description
1 polymer ?
#
loop_
_entity_poly.entity_id
_entity_poly.type
_entity_poly.pdbx_seq_one_letter_code
_entity_poly.pdbx_strand_id
1 'polypeptide(L)'
;MWDYTDKVKEYFFEPKNAGVLSDANAIGEVGAIACGDALKLMLKVDPGTERIENAKFQTFGCGSAIASSSALTELVIGKTLDEALKLTNADIADFLGGLPPEKMHCSVMGYEALQAAVANYRGEEWADDHEEGALICKCFGVDEGMLETAIRVNKLTTLEMVTFYTKAGGSCATCLEAIEGVLARSNEKMVAEGIIPAEAAFVAGQVEVSGVIRKPQAAKAPAPVSDDFVPLDIFNEEIRAAAPQPKLTTFQRIKLIEDVIEEVRPALQRDGGDCELVDVDGNNVMLKLTGACINCQLSAMTVAGVQERLVERTRLPIRVIPVKAPGH
;
A
#
# COMPACT_ATOMS: atom_id res chain seq x y z
N MET A 1 -18.08 -15.14 -4.24
CA MET A 1 -16.97 -15.59 -5.11
C MET A 1 -16.91 -14.55 -6.21
N TRP A 2 -15.75 -14.02 -6.58
CA TRP A 2 -15.68 -13.10 -7.72
C TRP A 2 -15.74 -13.92 -9.00
N ASP A 3 -16.49 -13.46 -10.00
CA ASP A 3 -16.59 -14.12 -11.29
C ASP A 3 -15.39 -13.74 -12.15
N TYR A 4 -14.30 -14.49 -12.00
CA TYR A 4 -13.14 -14.37 -12.87
C TYR A 4 -13.35 -15.15 -14.16
N THR A 5 -12.88 -14.56 -15.26
CA THR A 5 -12.79 -15.25 -16.55
C THR A 5 -11.81 -16.41 -16.45
N ASP A 6 -11.92 -17.37 -17.37
CA ASP A 6 -10.98 -18.49 -17.42
C ASP A 6 -9.56 -18.03 -17.75
N LYS A 7 -9.44 -16.95 -18.53
CA LYS A 7 -8.14 -16.35 -18.84
C LYS A 7 -7.48 -15.70 -17.62
N VAL A 8 -8.25 -15.03 -16.75
CA VAL A 8 -7.72 -14.53 -15.46
C VAL A 8 -7.21 -15.68 -14.59
N LYS A 9 -7.94 -16.80 -14.53
CA LYS A 9 -7.52 -17.98 -13.77
C LYS A 9 -6.24 -18.57 -14.34
N GLU A 10 -6.15 -18.71 -15.66
CA GLU A 10 -4.96 -19.22 -16.35
C GLU A 10 -3.73 -18.35 -16.04
N TYR A 11 -3.82 -17.03 -16.20
CA TYR A 11 -2.70 -16.12 -15.94
C TYR A 11 -2.35 -16.02 -14.45
N PHE A 12 -3.24 -16.42 -13.56
CA PHE A 12 -2.97 -16.55 -12.13
C PHE A 12 -2.25 -17.86 -11.79
N PHE A 13 -2.72 -19.01 -12.31
CA PHE A 13 -2.14 -20.33 -12.01
C PHE A 13 -0.84 -20.59 -12.78
N GLU A 14 -0.73 -20.07 -14.00
CA GLU A 14 0.43 -20.23 -14.88
C GLU A 14 0.91 -18.86 -15.41
N PRO A 15 1.37 -17.96 -14.52
CA PRO A 15 1.78 -16.62 -14.89
C PRO A 15 2.95 -16.66 -15.87
N LYS A 16 2.81 -15.93 -16.98
CA LYS A 16 3.85 -15.74 -17.98
C LYS A 16 4.84 -14.70 -17.48
N ASN A 17 6.13 -14.89 -17.74
CA ASN A 17 7.17 -13.89 -17.46
C ASN A 17 7.36 -13.49 -15.98
N ALA A 18 6.86 -14.29 -15.03
CA ALA A 18 7.14 -14.07 -13.61
C ALA A 18 8.63 -14.32 -13.29
N GLY A 19 9.21 -13.46 -12.46
CA GLY A 19 10.56 -13.61 -11.92
C GLY A 19 11.47 -12.41 -12.16
N VAL A 20 12.77 -12.59 -11.89
CA VAL A 20 13.77 -11.53 -12.00
C VAL A 20 14.35 -11.49 -13.41
N LEU A 21 14.53 -10.28 -13.95
CA LEU A 21 15.29 -10.00 -15.16
C LEU A 21 16.57 -9.24 -14.78
N SER A 22 17.70 -9.95 -14.71
CA SER A 22 18.97 -9.43 -14.19
C SER A 22 19.62 -8.38 -15.09
N ASP A 23 19.32 -8.38 -16.37
CA ASP A 23 19.90 -7.47 -17.38
C ASP A 23 18.92 -6.38 -17.84
N ALA A 24 17.85 -6.16 -17.05
CA ALA A 24 16.88 -5.10 -17.27
C ALA A 24 17.57 -3.72 -17.23
N ASN A 25 17.18 -2.85 -18.16
CA ASN A 25 17.66 -1.47 -18.25
C ASN A 25 16.54 -0.44 -18.08
N ALA A 26 15.34 -0.90 -17.75
CA ALA A 26 14.15 -0.10 -17.49
C ALA A 26 13.36 -0.79 -16.37
N ILE A 27 13.22 -0.13 -15.22
CA ILE A 27 12.59 -0.71 -14.03
C ILE A 27 11.54 0.25 -13.49
N GLY A 28 10.32 -0.25 -13.32
CA GLY A 28 9.20 0.47 -12.70
C GLY A 28 8.75 -0.25 -11.44
N GLU A 29 8.68 0.47 -10.33
CA GLU A 29 8.22 -0.05 -9.04
C GLU A 29 7.06 0.80 -8.55
N VAL A 30 5.93 0.16 -8.26
CA VAL A 30 4.69 0.83 -7.81
C VAL A 30 4.04 0.07 -6.67
N GLY A 31 3.28 0.81 -5.86
CA GLY A 31 2.59 0.28 -4.68
C GLY A 31 3.52 0.02 -3.51
N ALA A 32 2.95 -0.53 -2.43
CA ALA A 32 3.68 -0.78 -1.19
C ALA A 32 3.17 -2.06 -0.53
N ILE A 33 4.11 -2.85 0.02
CA ILE A 33 3.78 -4.07 0.78
C ILE A 33 2.83 -3.73 1.95
N ALA A 34 2.96 -2.53 2.52
CA ALA A 34 2.07 -2.02 3.57
C ALA A 34 0.60 -1.89 3.11
N CYS A 35 0.36 -1.54 1.84
CA CYS A 35 -0.95 -1.36 1.23
C CYS A 35 -1.52 -2.67 0.65
N GLY A 36 -0.76 -3.76 0.74
CA GLY A 36 -1.18 -5.12 0.38
C GLY A 36 -1.04 -5.49 -1.10
N ASP A 37 -0.62 -4.55 -1.96
CA ASP A 37 -0.25 -4.82 -3.35
C ASP A 37 1.01 -4.00 -3.71
N ALA A 38 1.98 -4.64 -4.37
CA ALA A 38 3.20 -4.02 -4.91
C ALA A 38 3.62 -4.73 -6.20
N LEU A 39 4.16 -3.99 -7.15
CA LEU A 39 4.59 -4.49 -8.45
C LEU A 39 5.93 -3.88 -8.84
N LYS A 40 6.88 -4.76 -9.19
CA LYS A 40 8.14 -4.43 -9.84
C LYS A 40 8.11 -4.99 -11.26
N LEU A 41 8.05 -4.10 -12.24
CA LEU A 41 8.14 -4.40 -13.67
C LEU A 41 9.57 -4.15 -14.14
N MET A 42 10.15 -5.11 -14.85
CA MET A 42 11.51 -5.05 -15.37
C MET A 42 11.48 -5.30 -16.87
N LEU A 43 11.99 -4.35 -17.65
CA LEU A 43 12.03 -4.43 -19.11
C LEU A 43 13.49 -4.43 -19.58
N LYS A 44 13.71 -5.17 -20.66
CA LYS A 44 14.91 -5.08 -21.49
C LYS A 44 14.53 -4.34 -22.77
N VAL A 45 15.09 -3.16 -22.95
CA VAL A 45 14.83 -2.29 -24.09
C VAL A 45 16.09 -2.18 -24.95
N ASP A 46 15.95 -2.40 -26.25
CA ASP A 46 17.04 -2.17 -27.21
C ASP A 46 17.31 -0.66 -27.37
N PRO A 47 18.54 -0.17 -27.12
CA PRO A 47 18.85 1.27 -27.21
C PRO A 47 18.80 1.88 -28.61
N GLY A 48 18.88 1.07 -29.66
CA GLY A 48 18.83 1.58 -31.03
C GLY A 48 17.41 1.77 -31.57
N THR A 49 16.48 0.95 -31.08
CA THR A 49 15.11 0.85 -31.61
C THR A 49 14.03 1.17 -30.59
N GLU A 50 14.40 1.36 -29.32
CA GLU A 50 13.48 1.51 -28.17
C GLU A 50 12.45 0.39 -28.08
N ARG A 51 12.79 -0.80 -28.59
CA ARG A 51 11.91 -1.98 -28.59
C ARG A 51 12.13 -2.81 -27.33
N ILE A 52 11.04 -3.22 -26.71
CA ILE A 52 11.05 -4.11 -25.55
C ILE A 52 11.32 -5.53 -26.04
N GLU A 53 12.54 -6.03 -25.80
CA GLU A 53 12.96 -7.38 -26.16
C GLU A 53 12.45 -8.43 -25.18
N ASN A 54 12.42 -8.07 -23.90
CA ASN A 54 12.00 -8.94 -22.82
C ASN A 54 11.36 -8.13 -21.70
N ALA A 55 10.39 -8.72 -21.02
CA ALA A 55 9.75 -8.14 -19.85
C ALA A 55 9.57 -9.24 -18.82
N LYS A 56 9.81 -8.92 -17.55
CA LYS A 56 9.45 -9.76 -16.41
C LYS A 56 8.89 -8.93 -15.27
N PHE A 57 8.19 -9.59 -14.37
CA PHE A 57 7.64 -8.91 -13.21
C PHE A 57 7.83 -9.71 -11.91
N GLN A 58 7.84 -8.97 -10.81
CA GLN A 58 7.64 -9.50 -9.47
C GLN A 58 6.51 -8.72 -8.82
N THR A 59 5.50 -9.42 -8.32
CA THR A 59 4.38 -8.77 -7.63
C THR A 59 4.10 -9.47 -6.31
N PHE A 60 3.72 -8.68 -5.33
CA PHE A 60 3.12 -9.13 -4.10
C PHE A 60 1.70 -8.60 -4.09
N GLY A 61 0.69 -9.45 -4.06
CA GLY A 61 -0.68 -8.99 -4.12
C GLY A 61 -1.71 -10.08 -4.32
N CYS A 62 -2.93 -9.68 -4.64
CA CYS A 62 -4.02 -10.61 -4.93
C CYS A 62 -3.85 -11.30 -6.31
N GLY A 63 -4.57 -12.40 -6.55
CA GLY A 63 -4.44 -13.15 -7.81
C GLY A 63 -4.71 -12.32 -9.07
N SER A 64 -5.55 -11.28 -8.98
CA SER A 64 -5.79 -10.32 -10.07
C SER A 64 -4.56 -9.46 -10.39
N ALA A 65 -3.73 -9.15 -9.40
CA ALA A 65 -2.47 -8.42 -9.60
C ALA A 65 -1.45 -9.27 -10.37
N ILE A 66 -1.36 -10.57 -10.03
CA ILE A 66 -0.52 -11.53 -10.76
C ILE A 66 -0.99 -11.67 -12.21
N ALA A 67 -2.30 -11.88 -12.41
CA ALA A 67 -2.84 -12.03 -13.76
C ALA A 67 -2.67 -10.76 -14.60
N SER A 68 -2.91 -9.57 -14.03
CA SER A 68 -2.75 -8.28 -14.73
C SER A 68 -1.29 -8.01 -15.09
N SER A 69 -0.36 -8.30 -14.18
CA SER A 69 1.08 -8.12 -14.42
C SER A 69 1.59 -9.07 -15.50
N SER A 70 1.13 -10.34 -15.46
CA SER A 70 1.45 -11.33 -16.49
C SER A 70 0.89 -10.94 -17.85
N ALA A 71 -0.35 -10.45 -17.91
CA ALA A 71 -0.95 -9.96 -19.16
C ALA A 71 -0.20 -8.76 -19.72
N LEU A 72 0.16 -7.80 -18.86
CA LEU A 72 0.94 -6.64 -19.24
C LEU A 72 2.26 -7.03 -19.90
N THR A 73 3.03 -7.96 -19.28
CA THR A 73 4.32 -8.38 -19.86
C THR A 73 4.17 -8.95 -21.26
N GLU A 74 3.12 -9.72 -21.55
CA GLU A 74 2.88 -10.22 -22.90
C GLU A 74 2.44 -9.13 -23.88
N LEU A 75 1.68 -8.14 -23.42
CA LEU A 75 1.22 -7.03 -24.25
C LEU A 75 2.35 -6.08 -24.68
N VAL A 76 3.41 -5.97 -23.88
CA VAL A 76 4.51 -5.01 -24.12
C VAL A 76 5.72 -5.62 -24.83
N ILE A 77 5.95 -6.92 -24.70
CA ILE A 77 7.07 -7.59 -25.40
C ILE A 77 6.88 -7.45 -26.91
N GLY A 78 7.93 -6.97 -27.59
CA GLY A 78 7.89 -6.71 -29.02
C GLY A 78 7.17 -5.42 -29.41
N LYS A 79 6.85 -4.53 -28.47
CA LYS A 79 6.45 -3.14 -28.78
C LYS A 79 7.60 -2.17 -28.55
N THR A 80 7.55 -1.02 -29.20
CA THR A 80 8.37 0.13 -28.83
C THR A 80 7.84 0.79 -27.56
N LEU A 81 8.65 1.58 -26.85
CA LEU A 81 8.21 2.28 -25.65
C LEU A 81 7.00 3.20 -25.92
N ASP A 82 6.98 3.89 -27.06
CA ASP A 82 5.86 4.75 -27.45
C ASP A 82 4.57 3.98 -27.77
N GLU A 83 4.69 2.76 -28.30
CA GLU A 83 3.54 1.88 -28.51
C GLU A 83 3.05 1.27 -27.19
N ALA A 84 3.98 0.96 -26.28
CA ALA A 84 3.66 0.46 -24.96
C ALA A 84 2.94 1.52 -24.12
N LEU A 85 3.38 2.79 -24.16
CA LEU A 85 2.74 3.91 -23.45
C LEU A 85 1.32 4.23 -23.92
N LYS A 86 0.90 3.74 -25.09
CA LYS A 86 -0.49 3.86 -25.56
C LYS A 86 -1.43 2.82 -24.94
N LEU A 87 -0.89 1.76 -24.33
CA LEU A 87 -1.69 0.79 -23.61
C LEU A 87 -2.32 1.46 -22.40
N THR A 88 -3.57 1.14 -22.15
CA THR A 88 -4.32 1.57 -20.98
C THR A 88 -4.53 0.38 -20.04
N ASN A 89 -4.97 0.66 -18.81
CA ASN A 89 -5.43 -0.38 -17.91
C ASN A 89 -6.63 -1.17 -18.48
N ALA A 90 -7.49 -0.51 -19.28
CA ALA A 90 -8.58 -1.17 -19.98
C ALA A 90 -8.06 -2.22 -20.98
N ASP A 91 -7.00 -1.94 -21.73
CA ASP A 91 -6.40 -2.93 -22.65
C ASP A 91 -5.89 -4.18 -21.90
N ILE A 92 -5.37 -4.02 -20.69
CA ILE A 92 -4.92 -5.13 -19.83
C ILE A 92 -6.14 -5.94 -19.36
N ALA A 93 -7.18 -5.27 -18.90
CA ALA A 93 -8.42 -5.93 -18.47
C ALA A 93 -9.09 -6.67 -19.64
N ASP A 94 -9.19 -6.03 -20.81
CA ASP A 94 -9.78 -6.59 -22.03
C ASP A 94 -8.97 -7.78 -22.54
N PHE A 95 -7.63 -7.71 -22.47
CA PHE A 95 -6.78 -8.85 -22.79
C PHE A 95 -7.13 -10.06 -21.91
N LEU A 96 -7.45 -9.86 -20.63
CA LEU A 96 -7.88 -10.90 -19.70
C LEU A 96 -9.35 -11.34 -19.89
N GLY A 97 -10.06 -10.78 -20.88
CA GLY A 97 -11.49 -11.03 -21.11
C GLY A 97 -12.41 -10.26 -20.15
N GLY A 98 -11.87 -9.24 -19.49
CA GLY A 98 -12.51 -8.46 -18.44
C GLY A 98 -11.99 -8.81 -17.05
N LEU A 99 -12.05 -7.82 -16.16
CA LEU A 99 -11.83 -7.99 -14.73
C LEU A 99 -13.10 -7.62 -13.97
N PRO A 100 -13.42 -8.28 -12.84
CA PRO A 100 -14.46 -7.81 -11.95
C PRO A 100 -14.21 -6.33 -11.58
N PRO A 101 -15.26 -5.49 -11.56
CA PRO A 101 -15.11 -4.06 -11.26
C PRO A 101 -14.28 -3.81 -9.99
N GLU A 102 -14.50 -4.59 -8.94
CA GLU A 102 -13.82 -4.48 -7.64
C GLU A 102 -12.32 -4.81 -7.67
N LYS A 103 -11.80 -5.23 -8.82
CA LYS A 103 -10.40 -5.60 -9.05
C LYS A 103 -9.73 -4.77 -10.13
N MET A 104 -10.39 -3.74 -10.64
CA MET A 104 -9.84 -2.87 -11.69
C MET A 104 -8.54 -2.18 -11.27
N HIS A 105 -8.34 -1.88 -9.97
CA HIS A 105 -7.07 -1.33 -9.46
C HIS A 105 -5.83 -2.16 -9.85
N CYS A 106 -5.97 -3.47 -10.06
CA CYS A 106 -4.85 -4.34 -10.45
C CYS A 106 -4.35 -4.03 -11.86
N SER A 107 -5.24 -3.60 -12.74
CA SER A 107 -4.90 -3.16 -14.10
C SER A 107 -4.29 -1.76 -14.10
N VAL A 108 -4.76 -0.87 -13.23
CA VAL A 108 -4.21 0.49 -13.03
C VAL A 108 -2.76 0.41 -12.57
N MET A 109 -2.49 -0.39 -11.54
CA MET A 109 -1.13 -0.61 -11.03
C MET A 109 -0.18 -1.16 -12.09
N GLY A 110 -0.66 -2.05 -12.97
CA GLY A 110 0.13 -2.54 -14.09
C GLY A 110 0.52 -1.41 -15.06
N TYR A 111 -0.45 -0.56 -15.41
CA TYR A 111 -0.23 0.59 -16.28
C TYR A 111 0.76 1.61 -15.66
N GLU A 112 0.61 1.94 -14.38
CA GLU A 112 1.53 2.84 -13.66
C GLU A 112 2.95 2.26 -13.61
N ALA A 113 3.10 0.94 -13.38
CA ALA A 113 4.40 0.28 -13.41
C ALA A 113 5.08 0.39 -14.78
N LEU A 114 4.31 0.35 -15.86
CA LEU A 114 4.84 0.55 -17.21
C LEU A 114 5.32 1.99 -17.41
N GLN A 115 4.54 2.98 -16.99
CA GLN A 115 4.94 4.39 -17.07
C GLN A 115 6.24 4.65 -16.28
N ALA A 116 6.30 4.14 -15.05
CA ALA A 116 7.49 4.22 -14.20
C ALA A 116 8.72 3.58 -14.87
N ALA A 117 8.55 2.41 -15.49
CA ALA A 117 9.65 1.71 -16.16
C ALA A 117 10.16 2.49 -17.40
N VAL A 118 9.25 3.10 -18.17
CA VAL A 118 9.61 3.90 -19.35
C VAL A 118 10.31 5.19 -18.94
N ALA A 119 9.80 5.89 -17.94
CA ALA A 119 10.44 7.09 -17.40
C ALA A 119 11.84 6.80 -16.85
N ASN A 120 11.99 5.69 -16.12
CA ASN A 120 13.29 5.20 -15.65
C ASN A 120 14.29 4.98 -16.81
N TYR A 121 13.84 4.38 -17.91
CA TYR A 121 14.67 4.17 -19.09
C TYR A 121 15.13 5.48 -19.75
N ARG A 122 14.20 6.44 -19.87
CA ARG A 122 14.45 7.75 -20.50
C ARG A 122 15.27 8.69 -19.61
N GLY A 123 15.51 8.31 -18.36
CA GLY A 123 16.16 9.17 -17.36
C GLY A 123 15.28 10.37 -16.97
N GLU A 124 13.97 10.23 -17.16
CA GLU A 124 12.97 11.19 -16.72
C GLU A 124 12.68 10.95 -15.23
N GLU A 125 12.42 12.02 -14.47
CA GLU A 125 11.89 11.86 -13.12
C GLU A 125 10.46 11.32 -13.25
N TRP A 126 10.29 10.04 -12.93
CA TRP A 126 8.98 9.53 -12.54
C TRP A 126 8.69 10.05 -11.14
N ALA A 127 8.09 11.23 -11.09
CA ALA A 127 7.36 11.64 -9.91
C ALA A 127 6.11 10.77 -9.88
N ASP A 128 6.12 9.77 -9.00
CA ASP A 128 4.90 9.24 -8.41
C ASP A 128 4.23 10.48 -7.79
N ASP A 129 3.32 11.13 -8.52
CA ASP A 129 2.72 12.45 -8.22
C ASP A 129 1.81 12.43 -6.99
N HIS A 130 1.99 11.39 -6.16
CA HIS A 130 1.36 11.11 -4.89
C HIS A 130 1.62 12.17 -3.79
N GLU A 131 2.26 13.29 -4.13
CA GLU A 131 2.42 14.49 -3.31
C GLU A 131 1.78 15.75 -3.93
N GLU A 132 1.01 15.65 -5.02
CA GLU A 132 0.21 16.75 -5.55
C GLU A 132 -1.20 16.77 -4.96
N GLY A 133 -1.32 16.91 -3.63
CA GLY A 133 -2.63 17.18 -3.02
C GLY A 133 -2.79 16.77 -1.57
N ALA A 134 -3.99 17.00 -1.03
CA ALA A 134 -4.33 16.56 0.31
C ALA A 134 -4.44 15.03 0.35
N LEU A 135 -3.84 14.38 1.35
CA LEU A 135 -4.02 12.95 1.59
C LEU A 135 -5.49 12.64 1.93
N ILE A 136 -6.23 12.03 0.99
CA ILE A 136 -7.66 11.75 1.11
C ILE A 136 -7.90 10.44 1.86
N CYS A 137 -7.27 9.34 1.43
CA CYS A 137 -7.41 8.02 2.03
C CYS A 137 -6.14 7.59 2.78
N LYS A 138 -6.16 7.78 4.10
CA LYS A 138 -5.04 7.34 4.98
C LYS A 138 -4.80 5.83 4.98
N CYS A 139 -5.82 5.01 4.72
CA CYS A 139 -5.68 3.55 4.76
C CYS A 139 -4.89 2.99 3.58
N PHE A 140 -5.06 3.59 2.39
CA PHE A 140 -4.44 3.12 1.16
C PHE A 140 -3.41 4.09 0.60
N GLY A 141 -3.15 5.20 1.30
CA GLY A 141 -2.18 6.22 0.89
C GLY A 141 -2.65 7.06 -0.28
N VAL A 142 -3.95 7.14 -0.57
CA VAL A 142 -4.47 7.82 -1.77
C VAL A 142 -4.66 9.31 -1.50
N ASP A 143 -3.97 10.18 -2.22
CA ASP A 143 -4.15 11.63 -2.20
C ASP A 143 -5.18 12.11 -3.26
N GLU A 144 -5.38 13.42 -3.31
CA GLU A 144 -6.32 14.06 -4.22
C GLU A 144 -5.88 13.98 -5.69
N GLY A 145 -4.60 14.11 -5.99
CA GLY A 145 -4.05 14.04 -7.35
C GLY A 145 -4.28 12.66 -7.97
N MET A 146 -3.98 11.59 -7.22
CA MET A 146 -4.32 10.22 -7.61
C MET A 146 -5.80 10.05 -7.97
N LEU A 147 -6.69 10.63 -7.16
CA LEU A 147 -8.13 10.55 -7.41
C LEU A 147 -8.50 11.31 -8.68
N GLU A 148 -8.03 12.55 -8.87
CA GLU A 148 -8.32 13.34 -10.07
C GLU A 148 -7.84 12.62 -11.34
N THR A 149 -6.61 12.07 -11.32
CA THR A 149 -6.04 11.31 -12.43
C THR A 149 -6.85 10.04 -12.72
N ALA A 150 -7.14 9.24 -11.70
CA ALA A 150 -7.93 8.01 -11.86
C ALA A 150 -9.35 8.31 -12.39
N ILE A 151 -10.00 9.36 -11.87
CA ILE A 151 -11.34 9.80 -12.30
C ILE A 151 -11.31 10.20 -13.77
N ARG A 152 -10.34 11.02 -14.17
CA ARG A 152 -10.27 11.58 -15.52
C ARG A 152 -9.90 10.51 -16.56
N VAL A 153 -8.87 9.72 -16.31
CA VAL A 153 -8.37 8.69 -17.24
C VAL A 153 -9.43 7.61 -17.48
N ASN A 154 -10.11 7.19 -16.41
CA ASN A 154 -11.09 6.11 -16.47
C ASN A 154 -12.55 6.58 -16.59
N LYS A 155 -12.77 7.90 -16.68
CA LYS A 155 -14.10 8.53 -16.77
C LYS A 155 -15.06 8.08 -15.66
N LEU A 156 -14.56 8.08 -14.42
CA LEU A 156 -15.31 7.58 -13.26
C LEU A 156 -16.41 8.56 -12.87
N THR A 157 -17.64 8.08 -12.72
CA THR A 157 -18.81 8.93 -12.42
C THR A 157 -19.55 8.55 -11.15
N THR A 158 -19.10 7.53 -10.43
CA THR A 158 -19.70 7.10 -9.16
C THR A 158 -18.63 6.81 -8.10
N LEU A 159 -19.00 6.92 -6.81
CA LEU A 159 -18.09 6.60 -5.71
C LEU A 159 -17.62 5.14 -5.72
N GLU A 160 -18.51 4.25 -6.16
CA GLU A 160 -18.22 2.84 -6.29
C GLU A 160 -17.12 2.62 -7.34
N MET A 161 -17.25 3.27 -8.49
CA MET A 161 -16.21 3.27 -9.52
C MET A 161 -14.88 3.84 -9.00
N VAL A 162 -14.91 4.94 -8.23
CA VAL A 162 -13.67 5.46 -7.61
C VAL A 162 -13.04 4.42 -6.68
N THR A 163 -13.83 3.80 -5.81
CA THR A 163 -13.36 2.75 -4.89
C THR A 163 -12.75 1.56 -5.64
N PHE A 164 -13.33 1.18 -6.77
CA PHE A 164 -12.90 0.03 -7.57
C PHE A 164 -11.56 0.25 -8.28
N TYR A 165 -11.28 1.48 -8.69
CA TYR A 165 -10.05 1.82 -9.39
C TYR A 165 -8.93 2.26 -8.45
N THR A 166 -9.24 2.87 -7.30
CA THR A 166 -8.21 3.43 -6.38
C THR A 166 -8.15 2.75 -5.02
N LYS A 167 -9.07 1.84 -4.71
CA LYS A 167 -9.33 1.27 -3.36
C LYS A 167 -9.79 2.27 -2.30
N ALA A 168 -9.68 3.58 -2.55
CA ALA A 168 -10.06 4.61 -1.60
C ALA A 168 -11.53 4.46 -1.20
N GLY A 169 -11.84 4.60 0.08
CA GLY A 169 -13.20 4.40 0.60
C GLY A 169 -13.60 2.95 0.88
N GLY A 170 -12.88 1.95 0.37
CA GLY A 170 -13.23 0.53 0.50
C GLY A 170 -12.92 -0.13 1.85
N SER A 171 -12.15 0.52 2.73
CA SER A 171 -11.71 -0.03 4.02
C SER A 171 -12.48 0.55 5.22
N CYS A 172 -12.04 1.67 5.79
CA CYS A 172 -12.72 2.31 6.93
C CYS A 172 -13.89 3.23 6.54
N ALA A 173 -14.01 3.56 5.24
CA ALA A 173 -14.99 4.49 4.67
C ALA A 173 -14.96 5.94 5.21
N THR A 174 -14.01 6.32 6.06
CA THR A 174 -13.93 7.68 6.65
C THR A 174 -13.64 8.78 5.63
N CYS A 175 -13.07 8.42 4.48
CA CYS A 175 -12.70 9.36 3.42
C CYS A 175 -13.78 9.56 2.35
N LEU A 176 -14.94 8.90 2.45
CA LEU A 176 -15.96 8.92 1.38
C LEU A 176 -16.46 10.34 1.05
N GLU A 177 -16.72 11.18 2.05
CA GLU A 177 -17.17 12.57 1.83
C GLU A 177 -16.10 13.40 1.09
N ALA A 178 -14.83 13.18 1.41
CA ALA A 178 -13.73 13.84 0.70
C ALA A 178 -13.63 13.35 -0.75
N ILE A 179 -13.80 12.04 -0.98
CA ILE A 179 -13.84 11.44 -2.33
C ILE A 179 -15.04 11.98 -3.13
N GLU A 180 -16.22 12.14 -2.53
CA GLU A 180 -17.39 12.77 -3.16
C GLU A 180 -17.07 14.18 -3.65
N GLY A 181 -16.37 14.96 -2.81
CA GLY A 181 -15.94 16.31 -3.15
C GLY A 181 -15.00 16.34 -4.36
N VAL A 182 -13.99 15.47 -4.38
CA VAL A 182 -13.04 15.38 -5.51
C VAL A 182 -13.74 14.92 -6.78
N LEU A 183 -14.61 13.90 -6.67
CA LEU A 183 -15.38 13.35 -7.78
C LEU A 183 -16.32 14.37 -8.41
N ALA A 184 -17.05 15.15 -7.60
CA ALA A 184 -17.93 16.20 -8.08
C ALA A 184 -17.15 17.29 -8.84
N ARG A 185 -16.05 17.81 -8.26
CA ARG A 185 -15.20 18.82 -8.91
C ARG A 185 -14.56 18.33 -10.20
N SER A 186 -14.08 17.09 -10.20
CA SER A 186 -13.46 16.47 -11.37
C SER A 186 -14.47 16.30 -12.50
N ASN A 187 -15.67 15.79 -12.19
CA ASN A 187 -16.72 15.62 -13.18
C ASN A 187 -17.23 16.95 -13.75
N GLU A 188 -17.31 18.02 -12.94
CA GLU A 188 -17.64 19.36 -13.44
C GLU A 188 -16.63 19.85 -14.49
N LYS A 189 -15.32 19.71 -14.22
CA LYS A 189 -14.25 20.02 -15.18
C LYS A 189 -14.37 19.15 -16.44
N MET A 190 -14.59 17.84 -16.28
CA MET A 190 -14.73 16.89 -17.39
C MET A 190 -15.94 17.16 -18.28
N VAL A 191 -17.06 17.64 -17.71
CA VAL A 191 -18.22 18.09 -18.48
C VAL A 191 -17.89 19.35 -19.27
N ALA A 192 -17.24 20.33 -18.64
CA ALA A 192 -16.83 21.58 -19.30
C ALA A 192 -15.88 21.33 -20.49
N GLU A 193 -15.05 20.30 -20.40
CA GLU A 193 -14.13 19.87 -21.45
C GLU A 193 -14.75 18.88 -22.46
N GLY A 194 -16.00 18.44 -22.25
CA GLY A 194 -16.70 17.50 -23.13
C GLY A 194 -16.21 16.05 -23.06
N ILE A 195 -15.52 15.66 -21.99
CA ILE A 195 -15.01 14.29 -21.76
C ILE A 195 -16.15 13.33 -21.36
N ILE A 196 -17.12 13.82 -20.58
CA ILE A 196 -18.33 13.09 -20.17
C ILE A 196 -19.58 13.96 -20.38
N PRO A 197 -20.76 13.35 -20.58
CA PRO A 197 -22.00 14.10 -20.68
C PRO A 197 -22.47 14.60 -19.30
N ALA A 198 -23.18 15.73 -19.27
CA ALA A 198 -23.59 16.40 -18.02
C ALA A 198 -24.50 15.53 -17.15
N GLU A 199 -25.34 14.69 -17.75
CA GLU A 199 -26.23 13.74 -17.08
C GLU A 199 -25.49 12.59 -16.40
N ALA A 200 -24.25 12.30 -16.80
CA ALA A 200 -23.43 11.28 -16.17
C ALA A 200 -22.57 11.83 -15.03
N ALA A 201 -22.49 13.15 -14.86
CA ALA A 201 -21.65 13.76 -13.84
C ALA A 201 -22.17 13.48 -12.42
N PHE A 202 -21.26 13.12 -11.52
CA PHE A 202 -21.59 12.95 -10.11
C PHE A 202 -22.01 14.27 -9.46
N VAL A 203 -23.11 14.25 -8.71
CA VAL A 203 -23.58 15.38 -7.89
C VAL A 203 -23.47 15.01 -6.42
N ALA A 204 -22.68 15.78 -5.67
CA ALA A 204 -22.50 15.56 -4.24
C ALA A 204 -23.84 15.61 -3.47
N GLY A 205 -24.04 14.68 -2.55
CA GLY A 205 -25.24 14.60 -1.72
C GLY A 205 -26.46 13.91 -2.36
N GLN A 206 -26.35 13.36 -3.58
CA GLN A 206 -27.42 12.57 -4.22
C GLN A 206 -27.36 11.07 -3.93
N VAL A 207 -26.35 10.58 -3.20
CA VAL A 207 -26.19 9.14 -2.95
C VAL A 207 -27.18 8.70 -1.87
N GLU A 208 -28.19 7.91 -2.26
CA GLU A 208 -28.89 7.08 -1.28
C GLU A 208 -27.87 6.13 -0.65
N VAL A 209 -27.68 6.24 0.66
CA VAL A 209 -26.78 5.40 1.47
C VAL A 209 -27.21 3.91 1.48
N SER A 210 -28.20 3.54 0.68
CA SER A 210 -28.81 2.20 0.54
C SER A 210 -28.06 1.27 -0.43
N GLY A 211 -27.17 1.79 -1.27
CA GLY A 211 -26.45 1.02 -2.29
C GLY A 211 -25.06 0.51 -1.91
N VAL A 212 -24.44 1.06 -0.86
CA VAL A 212 -23.14 0.56 -0.38
C VAL A 212 -23.40 -0.73 0.40
N ILE A 213 -23.33 -1.87 -0.29
CA ILE A 213 -23.29 -3.18 0.37
C ILE A 213 -22.00 -3.23 1.19
N ARG A 214 -22.09 -2.79 2.44
CA ARG A 214 -21.08 -3.10 3.45
C ARG A 214 -21.08 -4.60 3.60
N LYS A 215 -20.04 -5.26 3.10
CA LYS A 215 -19.80 -6.66 3.40
C LYS A 215 -19.77 -6.78 4.94
N PRO A 216 -20.63 -7.61 5.56
CA PRO A 216 -20.40 -7.96 6.94
C PRO A 216 -18.98 -8.54 7.01
N GLN A 217 -18.14 -8.03 7.90
CA GLN A 217 -16.92 -8.76 8.27
C GLN A 217 -17.36 -10.03 8.99
N ALA A 218 -17.75 -11.04 8.21
CA ALA A 218 -17.73 -12.40 8.68
C ALA A 218 -16.26 -12.73 8.91
N ALA A 219 -15.89 -13.02 10.16
CA ALA A 219 -14.64 -13.72 10.45
C ALA A 219 -14.63 -14.99 9.60
N LYS A 220 -13.91 -14.96 8.49
CA LYS A 220 -13.73 -16.13 7.65
C LYS A 220 -12.84 -17.09 8.41
N ALA A 221 -13.38 -18.26 8.74
CA ALA A 221 -12.54 -19.41 9.03
C ALA A 221 -11.60 -19.63 7.83
N PRO A 222 -10.33 -19.97 8.06
CA PRO A 222 -9.38 -20.23 6.97
C PRO A 222 -9.94 -21.33 6.07
N ALA A 223 -9.88 -21.10 4.76
CA ALA A 223 -10.29 -22.11 3.79
C ALA A 223 -9.35 -23.33 3.92
N PRO A 224 -9.88 -24.57 3.83
CA PRO A 224 -9.04 -25.75 3.83
C PRO A 224 -8.16 -25.71 2.58
N VAL A 225 -6.85 -25.74 2.79
CA VAL A 225 -5.83 -25.81 1.74
C VAL A 225 -5.84 -27.25 1.22
N SER A 226 -5.87 -27.45 -0.10
CA SER A 226 -5.78 -28.78 -0.70
C SER A 226 -4.38 -29.37 -0.47
N ASP A 227 -4.31 -30.68 -0.23
CA ASP A 227 -3.07 -31.41 0.07
C ASP A 227 -2.01 -31.32 -1.05
N ASP A 228 -2.40 -30.92 -2.27
CA ASP A 228 -1.52 -30.76 -3.43
C ASP A 228 -0.86 -29.36 -3.55
N PHE A 229 -1.08 -28.47 -2.57
CA PHE A 229 -0.42 -27.17 -2.54
C PHE A 229 1.03 -27.34 -2.07
N VAL A 230 2.00 -27.21 -2.99
CA VAL A 230 3.41 -27.09 -2.62
C VAL A 230 3.65 -25.65 -2.18
N PRO A 231 3.86 -25.40 -0.88
CA PRO A 231 3.96 -24.05 -0.38
C PRO A 231 5.37 -23.49 -0.69
N LEU A 232 5.47 -22.16 -0.88
CA LEU A 232 6.66 -21.45 -1.41
C LEU A 232 7.92 -21.52 -0.51
N ASP A 233 7.85 -22.28 0.58
CA ASP A 233 8.79 -22.43 1.70
C ASP A 233 10.03 -23.27 1.38
N ILE A 234 10.20 -23.75 0.15
CA ILE A 234 11.39 -24.53 -0.25
C ILE A 234 12.65 -23.65 -0.33
N PHE A 235 12.51 -22.32 -0.45
CA PHE A 235 13.66 -21.44 -0.73
C PHE A 235 14.24 -20.66 0.46
N ASN A 236 13.75 -20.81 1.69
CA ASN A 236 14.37 -20.07 2.80
C ASN A 236 14.15 -20.68 4.20
N GLU A 237 15.06 -21.56 4.62
CA GLU A 237 15.06 -22.13 5.99
C GLU A 237 15.22 -21.07 7.09
N GLU A 238 15.82 -19.92 6.77
CA GLU A 238 16.04 -18.81 7.73
C GLU A 238 14.73 -18.14 8.18
N ILE A 239 13.71 -18.10 7.32
CA ILE A 239 12.41 -17.49 7.64
C ILE A 239 11.59 -18.40 8.57
N ARG A 240 11.76 -19.72 8.45
CA ARG A 240 10.99 -20.72 9.21
C ARG A 240 11.37 -20.76 10.70
N ALA A 241 12.57 -20.35 11.06
CA ALA A 241 13.02 -20.30 12.46
C ALA A 241 12.39 -19.13 13.26
N ALA A 242 11.82 -18.13 12.59
CA ALA A 242 11.15 -17.02 13.24
C ALA A 242 9.63 -17.24 13.24
N ALA A 243 9.10 -17.80 14.32
CA ALA A 243 7.65 -17.89 14.53
C ALA A 243 6.98 -16.51 14.36
N PRO A 244 5.84 -16.39 13.65
CA PRO A 244 5.12 -15.13 13.54
C PRO A 244 4.71 -14.67 14.94
N GLN A 245 5.23 -13.52 15.35
CA GLN A 245 4.97 -12.98 16.68
C GLN A 245 3.48 -12.64 16.80
N PRO A 246 2.81 -13.03 17.91
CA PRO A 246 1.41 -12.69 18.11
C PRO A 246 1.24 -11.17 18.09
N LYS A 247 0.37 -10.64 17.21
CA LYS A 247 0.03 -9.22 17.18
C LYS A 247 -0.70 -8.87 18.49
N LEU A 248 0.05 -8.31 19.44
CA LEU A 248 -0.49 -7.81 20.70
C LEU A 248 -1.53 -6.74 20.40
N THR A 249 -2.70 -6.84 21.03
CA THR A 249 -3.70 -5.77 21.00
C THR A 249 -3.14 -4.50 21.65
N THR A 250 -3.64 -3.31 21.27
CA THR A 250 -3.18 -2.02 21.85
C THR A 250 -3.20 -2.03 23.38
N PHE A 251 -4.21 -2.65 23.99
CA PHE A 251 -4.31 -2.81 25.43
C PHE A 251 -3.23 -3.74 26.03
N GLN A 252 -2.98 -4.89 25.40
CA GLN A 252 -1.93 -5.82 25.84
C GLN A 252 -0.54 -5.19 25.68
N ARG A 253 -0.36 -4.34 24.67
CA ARG A 253 0.87 -3.61 24.42
C ARG A 253 1.13 -2.55 25.49
N ILE A 254 0.13 -1.74 25.84
CA ILE A 254 0.24 -0.73 26.90
C ILE A 254 0.59 -1.40 28.23
N LYS A 255 -0.13 -2.47 28.59
CA LYS A 255 0.13 -3.22 29.82
C LYS A 255 1.56 -3.78 29.88
N LEU A 256 2.06 -4.34 28.78
CA LEU A 256 3.42 -4.87 28.71
C LEU A 256 4.48 -3.77 28.84
N ILE A 257 4.22 -2.58 28.28
CA ILE A 257 5.11 -1.41 28.41
C ILE A 257 5.10 -0.91 29.85
N GLU A 258 3.95 -0.85 30.51
CA GLU A 258 3.82 -0.49 31.93
C GLU A 258 4.58 -1.47 32.83
N ASP A 259 4.41 -2.78 32.63
CA ASP A 259 5.10 -3.82 33.40
C ASP A 259 6.63 -3.68 33.28
N VAL A 260 7.15 -3.42 32.07
CA VAL A 260 8.58 -3.22 31.84
C VAL A 260 9.09 -1.93 32.49
N ILE A 261 8.30 -0.85 32.45
CA ILE A 261 8.68 0.40 33.11
C ILE A 261 8.79 0.18 34.62
N GLU A 262 7.82 -0.48 35.25
CA GLU A 262 7.86 -0.81 36.69
C GLU A 262 9.05 -1.67 37.08
N GLU A 263 9.52 -2.57 36.22
CA GLU A 263 10.75 -3.35 36.46
C GLU A 263 12.03 -2.51 36.40
N VAL A 264 12.03 -1.41 35.63
CA VAL A 264 13.20 -0.53 35.45
C VAL A 264 13.26 0.57 36.51
N ARG A 265 12.11 0.99 37.06
CA ARG A 265 12.02 2.03 38.10
C ARG A 265 12.95 1.81 39.31
N PRO A 266 13.08 0.61 39.92
CA PRO A 266 13.98 0.40 41.06
C PRO A 266 15.47 0.59 40.73
N ALA A 267 15.87 0.42 39.48
CA ALA A 267 17.22 0.74 39.05
C ALA A 267 17.40 2.27 38.91
N LEU A 268 16.44 2.94 38.29
CA LEU A 268 16.46 4.40 38.14
C LEU A 268 16.39 5.13 39.48
N GLN A 269 15.57 4.64 40.40
CA GLN A 269 15.42 5.20 41.75
C GLN A 269 16.68 5.03 42.60
N ARG A 270 17.44 3.95 42.41
CA ARG A 270 18.77 3.80 43.03
C ARG A 270 19.77 4.84 42.55
N ASP A 271 19.64 5.26 41.30
CA ASP A 271 20.46 6.32 40.69
C ASP A 271 19.89 7.73 40.95
N GLY A 272 18.83 7.85 41.77
CA GLY A 272 18.24 9.12 42.19
C GLY A 272 17.26 9.75 41.19
N GLY A 273 16.82 9.02 40.17
CA GLY A 273 15.82 9.45 39.19
C GLY A 273 14.60 8.53 39.15
N ASP A 274 13.59 8.89 38.38
CA ASP A 274 12.43 8.02 38.13
C ASP A 274 11.84 8.32 36.75
N CYS A 275 10.94 7.47 36.24
CA CYS A 275 10.24 7.69 34.99
C CYS A 275 8.77 7.27 35.06
N GLU A 276 7.90 8.07 34.44
CA GLU A 276 6.47 7.82 34.34
C GLU A 276 6.05 7.74 32.87
N LEU A 277 5.18 6.78 32.54
CA LEU A 277 4.58 6.67 31.22
C LEU A 277 3.54 7.77 31.02
N VAL A 278 3.68 8.56 29.95
CA VAL A 278 2.71 9.61 29.59
C VAL A 278 1.74 9.12 28.53
N ASP A 279 2.27 8.55 27.44
CA ASP A 279 1.46 8.08 26.31
C ASP A 279 2.23 7.06 25.45
N VAL A 280 1.49 6.30 24.64
CA VAL A 280 2.03 5.35 23.65
C VAL A 280 1.34 5.60 22.31
N ASP A 281 2.06 6.20 21.37
CA ASP A 281 1.58 6.44 20.01
C ASP A 281 2.35 5.58 19.00
N GLY A 282 1.68 4.56 18.46
CA GLY A 282 2.31 3.60 17.56
C GLY A 282 3.55 2.99 18.21
N ASN A 283 4.73 3.22 17.64
CA ASN A 283 6.02 2.76 18.16
C ASN A 283 6.75 3.74 19.07
N ASN A 284 6.17 4.92 19.29
CA ASN A 284 6.74 5.95 20.15
C ASN A 284 6.15 5.82 21.56
N VAL A 285 7.03 5.65 22.55
CA VAL A 285 6.66 5.62 23.98
C VAL A 285 7.14 6.91 24.61
N MET A 286 6.19 7.70 25.11
CA MET A 286 6.46 9.00 25.71
C MET A 286 6.66 8.84 27.21
N LEU A 287 7.87 9.12 27.69
CA LEU A 287 8.22 9.01 29.10
C LEU A 287 8.52 10.38 29.71
N LYS A 288 7.99 10.63 30.89
CA LYS A 288 8.36 11.77 31.72
C LYS A 288 9.44 11.32 32.70
N LEU A 289 10.62 11.89 32.59
CA LEU A 289 11.70 11.66 33.55
C LEU A 289 11.53 12.59 34.74
N THR A 290 11.76 12.09 35.95
CA THR A 290 11.70 12.85 37.21
C THR A 290 12.96 12.62 38.06
N GLY A 291 13.18 13.46 39.06
CA GLY A 291 14.37 13.39 39.93
C GLY A 291 15.67 13.81 39.24
N ALA A 292 16.78 13.15 39.57
CA ALA A 292 18.10 13.44 39.01
C ALA A 292 18.15 13.31 37.47
N CYS A 293 17.21 12.59 36.86
CA CYS A 293 17.15 12.37 35.42
C CYS A 293 16.71 13.59 34.58
N ILE A 294 16.16 14.66 35.19
CA ILE A 294 15.69 15.85 34.45
C ILE A 294 16.86 16.70 33.93
N ASN A 295 17.92 16.86 34.75
CA ASN A 295 19.07 17.74 34.44
C ASN A 295 20.41 16.99 34.35
N CYS A 296 20.37 15.66 34.19
CA CYS A 296 21.58 14.87 34.04
C CYS A 296 22.10 14.94 32.59
N GLN A 297 23.38 15.30 32.40
CA GLN A 297 24.06 15.21 31.09
C GLN A 297 24.07 13.78 30.52
N LEU A 298 23.87 12.77 31.38
CA LEU A 298 23.77 11.35 31.02
C LEU A 298 22.32 10.85 30.88
N SER A 299 21.31 11.72 30.96
CA SER A 299 19.89 11.35 30.77
C SER A 299 19.61 10.66 29.44
N ALA A 300 20.40 10.97 28.40
CA ALA A 300 20.36 10.28 27.11
C ALA A 300 20.74 8.78 27.23
N MET A 301 21.69 8.43 28.11
CA MET A 301 22.05 7.03 28.37
C MET A 301 20.94 6.30 29.12
N THR A 302 20.25 6.98 30.04
CA THR A 302 19.08 6.44 30.74
C THR A 302 17.94 6.13 29.77
N VAL A 303 17.62 7.06 28.87
CA VAL A 303 16.59 6.85 27.82
C VAL A 303 16.99 5.71 26.88
N ALA A 304 18.26 5.63 26.49
CA ALA A 304 18.76 4.53 25.66
C ALA A 304 18.66 3.18 26.38
N GLY A 305 18.99 3.10 27.67
CA GLY A 305 18.88 1.87 28.46
C GLY A 305 17.42 1.42 28.67
N VAL A 306 16.50 2.38 28.88
CA VAL A 306 15.06 2.07 28.95
C VAL A 306 14.54 1.60 27.59
N GLN A 307 14.98 2.23 26.50
CA GLN A 307 14.60 1.83 25.14
C GLN A 307 15.10 0.42 24.81
N GLU A 308 16.36 0.11 25.10
CA GLU A 308 16.95 -1.21 24.86
C GLU A 308 16.16 -2.30 25.59
N ARG A 309 15.83 -2.06 26.86
CA ARG A 309 15.08 -3.02 27.68
C ARG A 309 13.63 -3.19 27.22
N LEU A 310 12.99 -2.12 26.74
CA LEU A 310 11.68 -2.18 26.11
C LEU A 310 11.73 -2.96 24.79
N VAL A 311 12.73 -2.73 23.94
CA VAL A 311 12.90 -3.45 22.66
C VAL A 311 13.17 -4.94 22.90
N GLU A 312 14.04 -5.26 23.85
CA GLU A 312 14.39 -6.65 24.19
C GLU A 312 13.16 -7.44 24.67
N ARG A 313 12.38 -6.86 25.59
CA ARG A 313 11.26 -7.56 26.20
C ARG A 313 10.03 -7.61 25.27
N THR A 314 9.72 -6.52 24.59
CA THR A 314 8.55 -6.46 23.70
C THR A 314 8.84 -7.08 22.32
N ARG A 315 10.11 -7.21 21.93
CA ARG A 315 10.55 -7.60 20.58
C ARG A 315 9.95 -6.72 19.49
N LEU A 316 9.58 -5.49 19.83
CA LEU A 316 9.04 -4.48 18.92
C LEU A 316 10.06 -3.36 18.76
N PRO A 317 10.14 -2.72 17.57
CA PRO A 317 10.97 -1.55 17.36
C PRO A 317 10.34 -0.34 18.07
N ILE A 318 10.59 -0.20 19.38
CA ILE A 318 10.08 0.88 20.23
C ILE A 318 11.10 2.01 20.28
N ARG A 319 10.62 3.25 20.12
CA ARG A 319 11.39 4.48 20.31
C ARG A 319 10.91 5.19 21.56
N VAL A 320 11.81 5.49 22.49
CA VAL A 320 11.47 6.23 23.70
C VAL A 320 11.69 7.72 23.46
N ILE A 321 10.66 8.53 23.72
CA ILE A 321 10.70 9.99 23.58
C ILE A 321 10.57 10.61 24.98
N PRO A 322 11.60 11.28 25.50
CA PRO A 322 11.49 11.99 26.76
C PRO A 322 10.63 13.26 26.58
N VAL A 323 9.56 13.36 27.34
CA VAL A 323 8.69 14.55 27.37
C VAL A 323 9.22 15.51 28.43
N LYS A 324 9.60 16.72 28.02
CA LYS A 324 9.94 17.80 28.96
C LYS A 324 8.66 18.34 29.59
N ALA A 325 8.63 18.48 30.90
CA ALA A 325 7.53 19.17 31.58
C ALA A 325 7.46 20.63 31.10
N PRO A 326 6.27 21.18 30.80
CA PRO A 326 6.14 22.61 30.54
C PRO A 326 6.37 23.39 31.85
N GLY A 327 7.54 24.02 31.96
CA GLY A 327 7.88 24.96 33.04
C GLY A 327 8.92 24.49 34.04
N HIS A 328 10.20 24.55 33.65
CA HIS A 328 11.31 25.20 34.37
C HIS A 328 12.62 25.01 33.60
#